data_AF-A0A4R6FZ83-F1
#
_entry.id   AF-A0A4R6FZ83-F1
#
_cell.length_a   1.000
_cell.length_b   1.000
_cell.length_c   1.000
_cell.angle_alpha   90.00
_cell.angle_beta   90.00
_cell.angle_gamma   90.00
#
_symmetry.space_group_name_H-M   'P 1'
#
loop_
_entity.id
_entity.type
_entity.pdbx_description
1 polymer ?
#
loop_
_entity_poly.entity_id
_entity_poly.type
_entity_poly.pdbx_seq_one_letter_code
_entity_poly.pdbx_strand_id
1 'polypeptide(L)'
;MKNITIVLQRSELNYLINYDSTRISPERIINFSYNDFKNLGEEQKISLLQKSLPIFEQDHEVILMEYDPMLVSYDNAPVIEFNGILSIIPLTEMGARLLSSKLNTNFNILGPLDSKLFRSFQDNRNHLLRIRASRKLCSIYDLSFPNEEFINDFKTATLFQLNNIEVSENDSTLAHLIDFNVTPSFIPEGNIEAIIKSACVGLKKLNKEVDQITRSTFYSFVNNEKTAINSKTLFEAINFIKDKIEFSEDAKSKFDDLTRTLSENGKYDNAFLLFSFFYYLKKEIEKNNYDISAPKKDILELKQNDSDAASKVLFMLGYTFSIQTISKSIQSFSKSALLKTHKNLDLEWNPKVMDHQVFGEPKTEKTNTECDETIKDDNLIPNQSSNKIEKEETMDIKLSVEKDKYDEKTIVESKENNKAESASLPLELFTEPKDNEIDIAKEQEANYGFTFQDFKKNIGGKTFLNKIVATIKSKETKENLITQDLVISCLKEIDEYETKSGKLKKNAERALKIFE
;
A
#
# COMPACT_ATOMS: atom_id res chain seq x y z
N MET A 1 36.73 6.98 25.05
CA MET A 1 35.30 6.67 24.79
C MET A 1 35.22 5.82 23.54
N LYS A 2 34.13 5.09 23.31
CA LYS A 2 33.97 4.30 22.08
C LYS A 2 33.56 5.22 20.94
N ASN A 3 34.09 4.99 19.74
CA ASN A 3 33.64 5.67 18.53
C ASN A 3 32.15 5.45 18.31
N ILE A 4 31.51 6.36 17.58
CA ILE A 4 30.11 6.27 17.20
C ILE A 4 29.98 6.20 15.68
N THR A 5 28.84 5.73 15.19
CA THR A 5 28.53 5.74 13.76
C THR A 5 27.50 6.83 13.50
N ILE A 6 27.76 7.69 12.53
CA ILE A 6 26.86 8.78 12.13
C ILE A 6 26.42 8.55 10.70
N VAL A 7 25.14 8.76 10.44
CA VAL A 7 24.57 8.74 9.09
C VAL A 7 24.61 10.13 8.49
N LEU A 8 25.21 10.28 7.31
CA LEU A 8 25.19 11.52 6.54
C LEU A 8 24.69 11.31 5.12
N GLN A 9 24.05 12.34 4.59
CA GLN A 9 23.93 12.48 3.15
C GLN A 9 25.27 12.92 2.55
N ARG A 10 25.52 12.52 1.31
CA ARG A 10 26.73 12.87 0.57
C ARG A 10 26.85 14.38 0.36
N SER A 11 25.72 15.07 0.18
CA SER A 11 25.65 16.54 0.15
C SER A 11 26.17 17.17 1.45
N GLU A 12 25.82 16.58 2.60
CA GLU A 12 26.27 17.03 3.92
C GLU A 12 27.75 16.71 4.14
N LEU A 13 28.25 15.57 3.65
CA LEU A 13 29.69 15.29 3.64
C LEU A 13 30.44 16.33 2.80
N ASN A 14 29.94 16.66 1.60
CA ASN A 14 30.57 17.69 0.76
C ASN A 14 30.54 19.06 1.45
N TYR A 15 29.45 19.39 2.15
CA TYR A 15 29.36 20.60 2.94
C TYR A 15 30.41 20.59 4.07
N LEU A 16 30.50 19.48 4.81
CA LEU A 16 31.46 19.31 5.90
C LEU A 16 32.92 19.41 5.41
N ILE A 17 33.24 18.91 4.20
CA ILE A 17 34.56 19.07 3.57
C ILE A 17 34.85 20.54 3.22
N ASN A 18 33.84 21.32 2.86
CA ASN A 18 34.02 22.72 2.43
C ASN A 18 33.98 23.73 3.59
N TYR A 19 33.26 23.43 4.66
CA TYR A 19 32.91 24.38 5.73
C TYR A 19 33.29 23.89 7.14
N ASP A 20 34.01 22.76 7.23
CA ASP A 20 34.57 22.14 8.44
C ASP A 20 33.59 21.74 9.55
N SER A 21 32.32 22.17 9.49
CA SER A 21 31.30 21.79 10.46
C SER A 21 29.91 21.69 9.81
N THR A 22 29.04 20.85 10.38
CA THR A 22 27.63 20.78 9.98
C THR A 22 26.73 20.32 11.13
N ARG A 23 25.46 20.72 11.08
CA ARG A 23 24.43 20.27 12.03
C ARG A 23 23.73 19.02 11.50
N ILE A 24 23.47 18.06 12.37
CA ILE A 24 22.77 16.83 12.03
C ILE A 24 21.60 16.57 12.98
N SER A 25 20.63 15.77 12.55
CA SER A 25 19.58 15.28 13.45
C SER A 25 20.17 14.26 14.45
N PRO A 26 19.78 14.30 15.74
CA PRO A 26 20.16 13.29 16.74
C PRO A 26 19.82 11.86 16.33
N GLU A 27 18.75 11.68 15.56
CA GLU A 27 18.29 10.36 15.09
C GLU A 27 19.31 9.68 14.17
N ARG A 28 20.21 10.47 13.56
CA ARG A 28 21.27 9.97 12.67
C ARG A 28 22.49 9.45 13.41
N ILE A 29 22.53 9.55 14.74
CA ILE A 29 23.62 9.06 15.56
C ILE A 29 23.29 7.64 16.02
N ILE A 30 24.05 6.68 15.50
CA ILE A 30 24.06 5.30 15.97
C ILE A 30 25.16 5.23 17.04
N ASN A 31 24.75 5.09 18.31
CA ASN A 31 25.63 5.05 19.49
C ASN A 31 26.45 3.74 19.60
N PHE A 32 26.98 3.27 18.48
CA PHE A 32 27.86 2.11 18.35
C PHE A 32 29.01 2.45 17.40
N SER A 33 30.21 1.96 17.71
CA SER A 33 31.28 1.90 16.72
C SER A 33 30.87 0.98 15.57
N TYR A 34 31.48 1.13 14.39
CA TYR A 34 31.11 0.27 13.27
C TYR A 34 31.40 -1.22 13.54
N ASN A 35 32.46 -1.51 14.29
CA ASN A 35 32.77 -2.87 14.73
C ASN A 35 31.74 -3.42 15.72
N ASP A 36 31.28 -2.62 16.69
CA ASP A 36 30.21 -3.03 17.59
C ASP A 36 28.89 -3.24 16.83
N PHE A 37 28.57 -2.35 15.88
CA PHE A 37 27.41 -2.47 15.00
C PHE A 37 27.42 -3.78 14.20
N LYS A 38 28.58 -4.19 13.68
CA LYS A 38 28.75 -5.48 12.98
C LYS A 38 28.45 -6.70 13.84
N ASN A 39 28.63 -6.60 15.16
CA ASN A 39 28.41 -7.72 16.08
C ASN A 39 26.96 -7.85 16.56
N LEU A 40 26.08 -6.88 16.24
CA LEU A 40 24.66 -6.94 16.57
C LEU A 40 23.93 -8.01 15.73
N GLY A 41 22.77 -8.46 16.23
CA GLY A 41 21.85 -9.29 15.46
C GLY A 41 21.30 -8.55 14.23
N GLU A 42 20.93 -9.28 13.17
CA GLU A 42 20.44 -8.68 11.92
C GLU A 42 19.23 -7.76 12.14
N GLU A 43 18.24 -8.19 12.92
CA GLU A 43 17.05 -7.38 13.23
C GLU A 43 17.40 -6.06 13.93
N GLN A 44 18.36 -6.09 14.86
CA GLN A 44 18.82 -4.89 15.58
C GLN A 44 19.54 -3.93 14.63
N LYS A 45 20.39 -4.46 13.74
CA LYS A 45 21.07 -3.67 12.71
C LYS A 45 20.06 -2.98 11.80
N ILE A 46 19.08 -3.73 11.29
CA ILE A 46 18.02 -3.19 10.43
C ILE A 46 17.24 -2.11 11.17
N SER A 47 16.83 -2.35 12.42
CA SER A 47 16.09 -1.38 13.23
C SER A 47 16.86 -0.08 13.43
N LEU A 48 18.16 -0.16 13.76
CA LEU A 48 19.02 1.01 13.90
C LEU A 48 19.17 1.77 12.57
N LEU A 49 19.40 1.05 11.47
CA LEU A 49 19.48 1.66 10.15
C LEU A 49 18.16 2.34 9.76
N GLN A 50 17.01 1.74 10.06
CA GLN A 50 15.71 2.35 9.74
C GLN A 50 15.43 3.65 10.48
N LYS A 51 15.84 3.72 11.74
CA LYS A 51 15.70 4.95 12.54
C LYS A 51 16.66 6.05 12.07
N SER A 52 17.84 5.66 11.61
CA SER A 52 18.94 6.60 11.39
C SER A 52 19.08 7.06 9.94
N LEU A 53 18.65 6.24 8.96
CA LEU A 53 18.82 6.57 7.54
C LEU A 53 17.68 7.48 7.04
N PRO A 54 18.01 8.69 6.52
CA PRO A 54 17.02 9.58 5.92
C PRO A 54 16.40 8.95 4.67
N ILE A 55 15.34 9.54 4.11
CA ILE A 55 14.82 9.16 2.79
C ILE A 55 15.77 9.69 1.71
N PHE A 56 16.18 8.82 0.80
CA PHE A 56 17.10 9.13 -0.32
C PHE A 56 16.60 8.44 -1.59
N GLU A 57 16.95 9.00 -2.75
CA GLU A 57 16.56 8.48 -4.05
C GLU A 57 17.57 7.45 -4.56
N GLN A 58 18.87 7.67 -4.30
CA GLN A 58 19.93 6.78 -4.78
C GLN A 58 20.75 6.26 -3.60
N ASP A 59 21.03 4.96 -3.58
CA ASP A 59 21.70 4.29 -2.44
C ASP A 59 23.09 4.85 -2.11
N HIS A 60 23.71 5.56 -3.06
CA HIS A 60 25.02 6.19 -2.88
C HIS A 60 24.94 7.67 -2.42
N GLU A 61 23.74 8.18 -2.18
CA GLU A 61 23.52 9.50 -1.57
C GLU A 61 23.70 9.48 -0.07
N VAL A 62 23.70 8.31 0.57
CA VAL A 62 23.86 8.18 2.02
C VAL A 62 25.06 7.33 2.34
N ILE A 63 25.77 7.72 3.40
CA ILE A 63 26.95 7.07 3.91
C ILE A 63 26.84 6.92 5.42
N LEU A 64 27.51 5.89 5.94
CA LEU A 64 27.81 5.78 7.35
C LEU A 64 29.22 6.32 7.57
N MET A 65 29.47 6.92 8.72
CA MET A 65 30.80 7.40 9.10
C MET A 65 31.12 6.99 10.52
N GLU A 66 32.30 6.45 10.74
CA GLU A 66 32.81 6.31 12.10
C GLU A 66 33.39 7.64 12.56
N TYR A 67 32.97 8.08 13.75
CA TYR A 67 33.19 9.43 14.24
C TYR A 67 33.69 9.43 15.69
N ASP A 68 34.56 10.38 16.03
CA ASP A 68 34.99 10.62 17.41
C ASP A 68 33.90 11.37 18.19
N PRO A 69 33.23 10.74 19.17
CA PRO A 69 32.17 11.39 19.92
C PRO A 69 32.62 12.61 20.73
N MET A 70 33.92 12.78 21.00
CA MET A 70 34.44 13.94 21.74
C MET A 70 34.33 15.24 20.96
N LEU A 71 34.22 15.16 19.63
CA LEU A 71 34.09 16.31 18.73
C LEU A 71 32.63 16.59 18.35
N VAL A 72 31.68 15.87 18.93
CA VAL A 72 30.26 16.22 18.83
C VAL A 72 29.96 17.33 19.83
N SER A 73 29.74 18.54 19.32
CA SER A 73 29.23 19.65 20.12
C SER A 73 27.71 19.77 19.98
N TYR A 74 27.08 20.58 20.82
CA TYR A 74 25.63 20.75 20.81
C TYR A 74 25.24 22.22 20.80
N ASP A 75 24.53 22.63 19.75
CA ASP A 75 23.95 23.96 19.61
C ASP A 75 22.59 23.83 18.92
N ASN A 76 21.53 23.70 19.74
CA ASN A 76 20.15 23.36 19.36
C ASN A 76 19.97 22.00 18.64
N ALA A 77 21.02 21.50 18.01
CA ALA A 77 21.17 20.17 17.42
C ALA A 77 22.65 19.74 17.54
N PRO A 78 22.95 18.43 17.41
CA PRO A 78 24.33 17.96 17.31
C PRO A 78 25.07 18.62 16.15
N VAL A 79 26.24 19.18 16.44
CA VAL A 79 27.18 19.74 15.48
C VAL A 79 28.37 18.79 15.40
N ILE A 80 28.72 18.41 14.17
CA ILE A 80 29.90 17.59 13.89
C ILE A 80 30.92 18.42 13.12
N GLU A 81 32.19 18.18 13.43
CA GLU A 81 33.34 18.78 12.75
C GLU A 81 34.03 17.78 11.83
N PHE A 82 34.61 18.27 10.75
CA PHE A 82 35.30 17.48 9.73
C PHE A 82 36.42 16.62 10.32
N ASN A 83 37.18 17.19 11.25
CA ASN A 83 38.32 16.54 11.91
C ASN A 83 37.94 15.33 12.78
N GLY A 84 36.65 15.17 13.11
CA GLY A 84 36.17 14.01 13.86
C GLY A 84 35.85 12.79 13.01
N ILE A 85 35.92 12.88 11.67
CA ILE A 85 35.69 11.73 10.80
C ILE A 85 36.89 10.78 10.87
N LEU A 86 36.66 9.57 11.34
CA LEU A 86 37.68 8.51 11.43
C LEU A 86 37.66 7.60 10.20
N SER A 87 36.47 7.26 9.71
CA SER A 87 36.32 6.45 8.50
C SER A 87 34.96 6.68 7.83
N ILE A 88 34.90 6.43 6.52
CA ILE A 88 33.67 6.46 5.73
C ILE A 88 33.31 5.03 5.33
N ILE A 89 32.06 4.68 5.53
CA ILE A 89 31.49 3.35 5.28
C ILE A 89 30.35 3.53 4.26
N PRO A 90 30.60 3.20 2.98
CA PRO A 90 29.58 3.27 1.94
C PRO A 90 28.45 2.27 2.20
N LEU A 91 27.22 2.58 1.80
CA LEU A 91 26.11 1.62 1.87
C LEU A 91 26.23 0.53 0.79
N THR A 92 26.79 0.86 -0.38
CA THR A 92 26.88 -0.02 -1.54
C THR A 92 28.25 0.03 -2.22
N GLU A 93 28.57 -1.00 -3.01
CA GLU A 93 29.73 -1.07 -3.91
C GLU A 93 29.82 0.16 -4.85
N MET A 94 28.68 0.57 -5.41
CA MET A 94 28.61 1.76 -6.26
C MET A 94 29.00 3.02 -5.48
N GLY A 95 28.47 3.18 -4.26
CA GLY A 95 28.84 4.28 -3.37
C GLY A 95 30.33 4.29 -3.06
N ALA A 96 30.92 3.12 -2.78
CA ALA A 96 32.35 2.98 -2.54
C ALA A 96 33.18 3.50 -3.72
N ARG A 97 32.86 3.05 -4.94
CA ARG A 97 33.53 3.48 -6.19
C ARG A 97 33.39 4.99 -6.46
N LEU A 98 32.22 5.56 -6.17
CA LEU A 98 31.96 6.99 -6.36
C LEU A 98 32.66 7.87 -5.33
N LEU A 99 32.92 7.35 -4.14
CA LEU A 99 33.67 8.05 -3.08
C LEU A 99 35.17 7.96 -3.35
N SER A 100 35.68 6.77 -3.70
CA SER A 100 37.11 6.55 -3.99
C SER A 100 37.61 7.35 -5.19
N SER A 101 36.73 7.72 -6.12
CA SER A 101 37.07 8.56 -7.29
C SER A 101 37.06 10.06 -7.02
N LYS A 102 36.43 10.51 -5.92
CA LYS A 102 36.27 11.95 -5.60
C LYS A 102 37.01 12.41 -4.34
N LEU A 103 37.24 11.51 -3.39
CA LEU A 103 37.93 11.83 -2.15
C LEU A 103 39.44 11.54 -2.28
N ASN A 104 40.27 12.41 -1.71
CA ASN A 104 41.72 12.22 -1.66
C ASN A 104 42.08 10.93 -0.92
N THR A 105 43.25 10.36 -1.23
CA THR A 105 43.79 9.11 -0.65
C THR A 105 43.96 9.11 0.87
N ASN A 106 43.76 10.26 1.54
CA ASN A 106 43.92 10.43 2.97
C ASN A 106 42.68 10.00 3.78
N PHE A 107 41.54 9.76 3.13
CA PHE A 107 40.36 9.23 3.82
C PHE A 107 40.42 7.72 3.94
N ASN A 108 40.15 7.22 5.14
CA ASN A 108 39.94 5.80 5.36
C ASN A 108 38.52 5.42 4.90
N ILE A 109 38.40 4.93 3.67
CA ILE A 109 37.14 4.39 3.13
C ILE A 109 37.13 2.89 3.40
N LEU A 110 36.24 2.45 4.29
CA LEU A 110 36.03 1.04 4.58
C LEU A 110 35.20 0.36 3.48
N GLY A 111 35.20 -0.97 3.47
CA GLY A 111 34.32 -1.75 2.60
C GLY A 111 32.84 -1.43 2.83
N PRO A 112 32.00 -1.59 1.79
CA PRO A 112 30.58 -1.27 1.90
C PRO A 112 29.88 -2.13 2.95
N LEU A 113 28.67 -1.71 3.33
CA LEU A 113 27.79 -2.51 4.17
C LEU A 113 27.57 -3.89 3.55
N ASP A 114 27.48 -4.93 4.40
CA ASP A 114 27.19 -6.28 3.94
C ASP A 114 25.95 -6.30 3.03
N SER A 115 26.08 -6.92 1.86
CA SER A 115 25.05 -6.84 0.81
C SER A 115 23.75 -7.53 1.21
N LYS A 116 23.83 -8.60 2.03
CA LYS A 116 22.65 -9.26 2.58
C LYS A 116 21.93 -8.33 3.57
N LEU A 117 22.68 -7.76 4.52
CA LEU A 117 22.12 -6.78 5.46
C LEU A 117 21.48 -5.58 4.75
N PHE A 118 22.14 -5.02 3.73
CA PHE A 118 21.61 -3.89 2.97
C PHE A 118 20.32 -4.25 2.25
N ARG A 119 20.26 -5.43 1.62
CA ARG A 119 19.04 -5.94 0.97
C ARG A 119 17.92 -6.13 1.98
N SER A 120 18.17 -6.77 3.12
CA SER A 120 17.18 -6.95 4.18
C SER A 120 16.66 -5.61 4.72
N PHE A 121 17.53 -4.61 4.89
CA PHE A 121 17.14 -3.25 5.25
C PHE A 121 16.24 -2.61 4.19
N GLN A 122 16.62 -2.69 2.91
CA GLN A 122 15.87 -2.12 1.80
C GLN A 122 14.50 -2.78 1.66
N ASP A 123 14.42 -4.10 1.79
CA ASP A 123 13.15 -4.86 1.76
C ASP A 123 12.23 -4.45 2.91
N ASN A 124 12.78 -4.31 4.12
CA ASN A 124 12.04 -3.83 5.28
C ASN A 124 11.52 -2.40 5.04
N ARG A 125 12.36 -1.51 4.50
CA ARG A 125 12.00 -0.11 4.25
C ARG A 125 10.88 -0.01 3.22
N ASN A 126 11.02 -0.75 2.12
CA ASN A 126 10.00 -0.85 1.09
C ASN A 126 8.70 -1.39 1.67
N HIS A 127 8.76 -2.40 2.53
CA HIS A 127 7.59 -2.93 3.21
C HIS A 127 6.87 -1.90 4.09
N LEU A 128 7.60 -1.11 4.88
CA LEU A 128 7.01 -0.01 5.67
C LEU A 128 6.33 1.04 4.79
N LEU A 129 6.93 1.39 3.66
CA LEU A 129 6.33 2.32 2.69
C LEU A 129 5.05 1.75 2.08
N ARG A 130 5.05 0.45 1.72
CA ARG A 130 3.86 -0.24 1.20
C ARG A 130 2.72 -0.26 2.21
N ILE A 131 3.02 -0.60 3.48
CA ILE A 131 2.04 -0.54 4.58
C ILE A 131 1.49 0.87 4.75
N ARG A 132 2.33 1.91 4.70
CA ARG A 132 1.87 3.30 4.79
C ARG A 132 0.92 3.68 3.65
N ALA A 133 1.21 3.23 2.42
CA ALA A 133 0.32 3.45 1.28
C ALA A 133 -1.04 2.77 1.49
N SER A 134 -1.04 1.50 1.90
CA SER A 134 -2.27 0.76 2.25
C SER A 134 -3.06 1.44 3.36
N ARG A 135 -2.40 1.87 4.45
CA ARG A 135 -3.06 2.60 5.55
C ARG A 135 -3.72 3.87 5.07
N LYS A 136 -3.03 4.64 4.22
CA LYS A 136 -3.58 5.85 3.62
C LYS A 136 -4.84 5.57 2.80
N LEU A 137 -4.88 4.44 2.09
CA LEU A 137 -6.07 4.03 1.34
C LEU A 137 -7.24 3.70 2.25
N CYS A 138 -7.02 2.87 3.26
CA CYS A 138 -8.07 2.52 4.23
C CYS A 138 -8.59 3.79 4.93
N SER A 139 -7.70 4.73 5.31
CA SER A 139 -8.10 5.97 5.99
C SER A 139 -8.88 6.93 5.10
N ILE A 140 -8.64 6.96 3.78
CA ILE A 140 -9.43 7.80 2.85
C ILE A 140 -10.91 7.42 2.89
N TYR A 141 -11.21 6.15 3.13
CA TYR A 141 -12.56 5.60 3.12
C TYR A 141 -13.07 5.24 4.52
N ASP A 142 -12.42 5.71 5.60
CA ASP A 142 -12.77 5.39 7.00
C ASP A 142 -12.99 3.89 7.24
N LEU A 143 -12.04 3.07 6.82
CA LEU A 143 -12.06 1.61 7.02
C LEU A 143 -11.00 1.19 8.03
N SER A 144 -11.34 0.20 8.87
CA SER A 144 -10.37 -0.43 9.76
C SER A 144 -9.24 -1.07 8.96
N PHE A 145 -8.04 -1.09 9.51
CA PHE A 145 -6.91 -1.78 8.87
C PHE A 145 -7.08 -3.30 9.02
N PRO A 146 -6.69 -4.13 8.04
CA PRO A 146 -6.78 -5.59 8.16
C PRO A 146 -5.97 -6.12 9.35
N ASN A 147 -6.31 -7.32 9.81
CA ASN A 147 -5.59 -7.98 10.88
C ASN A 147 -4.14 -8.34 10.46
N GLU A 148 -3.26 -8.52 11.46
CA GLU A 148 -1.84 -8.83 11.23
C GLU A 148 -1.63 -10.17 10.51
N GLU A 149 -2.53 -11.14 10.67
CA GLU A 149 -2.46 -12.42 9.97
C GLU A 149 -2.55 -12.22 8.45
N PHE A 150 -3.59 -11.52 7.98
CA PHE A 150 -3.79 -11.23 6.57
C PHE A 150 -2.65 -10.37 5.99
N ILE A 151 -2.17 -9.38 6.76
CA ILE A 151 -1.04 -8.53 6.36
C ILE A 151 0.22 -9.37 6.12
N ASN A 152 0.52 -10.31 7.02
CA ASN A 152 1.70 -11.17 6.92
C ASN A 152 1.56 -12.19 5.79
N ASP A 153 0.37 -12.74 5.56
CA ASP A 153 0.10 -13.62 4.43
C ASP A 153 0.30 -12.89 3.10
N PHE A 154 -0.28 -11.69 2.97
CA PHE A 154 -0.16 -10.89 1.76
C PHE A 154 1.27 -10.42 1.52
N LYS A 155 1.98 -10.01 2.58
CA LYS A 155 3.41 -9.71 2.52
C LYS A 155 4.18 -10.89 1.92
N THR A 156 3.94 -12.08 2.45
CA THR A 156 4.59 -13.31 1.98
C THR A 156 4.26 -13.60 0.52
N ALA A 157 2.98 -13.47 0.13
CA ALA A 157 2.53 -13.62 -1.25
C ALA A 157 3.24 -12.66 -2.22
N THR A 158 3.52 -11.43 -1.81
CA THR A 158 4.23 -10.45 -2.67
C THR A 158 5.73 -10.68 -2.77
N LEU A 159 6.35 -11.47 -1.87
CA LEU A 159 7.78 -11.78 -1.96
C LEU A 159 8.11 -12.57 -3.22
N PHE A 160 7.19 -13.41 -3.70
CA PHE A 160 7.33 -14.14 -4.96
C PHE A 160 7.46 -13.18 -6.14
N GLN A 161 6.56 -12.19 -6.21
CA GLN A 161 6.59 -11.14 -7.24
C GLN A 161 7.87 -10.29 -7.16
N LEU A 162 8.31 -9.93 -5.94
CA LEU A 162 9.50 -9.07 -5.76
C LEU A 162 10.81 -9.78 -6.09
N ASN A 163 10.86 -11.10 -5.88
CA ASN A 163 12.06 -11.89 -6.13
C ASN A 163 12.03 -12.60 -7.49
N ASN A 164 11.00 -12.38 -8.32
CA ASN A 164 10.77 -13.10 -9.58
C ASN A 164 10.81 -14.63 -9.39
N ILE A 165 10.17 -15.13 -8.33
CA ILE A 165 10.05 -16.56 -8.02
C ILE A 165 8.68 -17.02 -8.51
N GLU A 166 8.65 -18.14 -9.26
CA GLU A 166 7.40 -18.77 -9.66
C GLU A 166 6.65 -19.35 -8.46
N VAL A 167 5.33 -19.16 -8.44
CA VAL A 167 4.47 -19.65 -7.36
C VAL A 167 4.20 -21.15 -7.55
N SER A 168 4.44 -21.92 -6.49
CA SER A 168 4.21 -23.37 -6.42
C SER A 168 2.80 -23.72 -5.93
N GLU A 169 2.38 -24.98 -6.10
CA GLU A 169 1.03 -25.45 -5.71
C GLU A 169 0.73 -25.29 -4.21
N ASN A 170 1.76 -25.36 -3.37
CA ASN A 170 1.62 -25.31 -1.92
C ASN A 170 1.56 -23.89 -1.38
N ASP A 171 1.83 -22.89 -2.23
CA ASP A 171 1.82 -21.48 -1.83
C ASP A 171 0.40 -20.95 -1.67
N SER A 172 0.25 -19.82 -0.97
CA SER A 172 -1.09 -19.28 -0.68
C SER A 172 -1.86 -18.92 -1.96
N THR A 173 -3.19 -18.97 -1.89
CA THR A 173 -4.08 -18.47 -2.95
C THR A 173 -3.81 -16.99 -3.23
N LEU A 174 -3.40 -16.21 -2.23
CA LEU A 174 -2.93 -14.84 -2.41
C LEU A 174 -1.68 -14.74 -3.29
N ALA A 175 -0.75 -15.70 -3.21
CA ALA A 175 0.42 -15.71 -4.10
C ALA A 175 0.00 -15.94 -5.56
N HIS A 176 -0.90 -16.89 -5.81
CA HIS A 176 -1.46 -17.11 -7.16
C HIS A 176 -2.27 -15.93 -7.68
N LEU A 177 -2.99 -15.22 -6.80
CA LEU A 177 -3.72 -14.00 -7.12
C LEU A 177 -2.75 -12.88 -7.58
N ILE A 178 -1.64 -12.70 -6.88
CA ILE A 178 -0.67 -11.65 -7.20
C ILE A 178 0.15 -11.98 -8.43
N ASP A 179 0.44 -13.26 -8.67
CA ASP A 179 1.13 -13.73 -9.88
C ASP A 179 0.27 -13.58 -11.15
N PHE A 180 -1.05 -13.78 -11.04
CA PHE A 180 -1.96 -13.77 -12.20
C PHE A 180 -2.37 -12.35 -12.64
N ASN A 181 -1.38 -11.57 -13.11
CA ASN A 181 -1.58 -10.18 -13.52
C ASN A 181 -2.05 -10.00 -14.98
N VAL A 182 -1.74 -10.93 -15.88
CA VAL A 182 -2.07 -10.82 -17.31
C VAL A 182 -3.43 -11.44 -17.59
N THR A 183 -4.30 -10.73 -18.31
CA THR A 183 -5.60 -11.24 -18.76
C THR A 183 -5.40 -12.09 -20.04
N PRO A 184 -5.71 -13.40 -20.03
CA PRO A 184 -5.74 -14.20 -21.25
C PRO A 184 -6.80 -13.69 -22.25
N SER A 185 -6.55 -13.87 -23.53
CA SER A 185 -7.40 -13.36 -24.63
C SER A 185 -8.82 -13.94 -24.66
N PHE A 186 -9.02 -15.13 -24.09
CA PHE A 186 -10.35 -15.74 -24.03
C PHE A 186 -11.25 -15.10 -22.96
N ILE A 187 -10.71 -14.34 -22.00
CA ILE A 187 -11.50 -13.70 -20.96
C ILE A 187 -12.16 -12.42 -21.53
N PRO A 188 -13.50 -12.31 -21.54
CA PRO A 188 -14.16 -11.11 -22.02
C PRO A 188 -13.95 -9.91 -21.10
N GLU A 189 -14.01 -8.71 -21.66
CA GLU A 189 -13.91 -7.47 -20.88
C GLU A 189 -15.18 -7.14 -20.07
N GLY A 190 -14.99 -6.40 -18.97
CA GLY A 190 -16.05 -5.91 -18.08
C GLY A 190 -15.94 -6.50 -16.67
N ASN A 191 -17.03 -6.48 -15.90
CA ASN A 191 -17.10 -7.13 -14.58
C ASN A 191 -16.80 -8.63 -14.68
N ILE A 192 -17.24 -9.24 -15.78
CA ILE A 192 -16.99 -10.66 -16.09
C ILE A 192 -15.49 -11.01 -16.06
N GLU A 193 -14.60 -10.08 -16.41
CA GLU A 193 -13.17 -10.33 -16.39
C GLU A 193 -12.68 -10.64 -14.98
N ALA A 194 -13.05 -9.81 -14.00
CA ALA A 194 -12.63 -9.96 -12.62
C ALA A 194 -13.17 -11.27 -12.00
N ILE A 195 -14.40 -11.63 -12.36
CA ILE A 195 -15.08 -12.86 -11.94
C ILE A 195 -14.33 -14.09 -12.48
N ILE A 196 -14.05 -14.11 -13.79
CA ILE A 196 -13.33 -15.23 -14.42
C ILE A 196 -11.88 -15.29 -13.94
N LYS A 197 -11.20 -14.15 -13.77
CA LYS A 197 -9.84 -14.12 -13.20
C LYS A 197 -9.78 -14.74 -11.81
N SER A 198 -10.77 -14.45 -10.95
CA SER A 198 -10.84 -15.07 -9.63
C SER A 198 -11.02 -16.58 -9.71
N ALA A 199 -11.82 -17.06 -10.66
CA ALA A 199 -11.95 -18.50 -10.91
C ALA A 199 -10.65 -19.13 -11.47
N CYS A 200 -9.92 -18.41 -12.33
CA CYS A 200 -8.61 -18.83 -12.84
C CYS A 200 -7.57 -18.98 -11.73
N VAL A 201 -7.60 -18.13 -10.70
CA VAL A 201 -6.74 -18.27 -9.52
C VAL A 201 -7.01 -19.58 -8.80
N GLY A 202 -8.28 -19.99 -8.70
CA GLY A 202 -8.67 -21.30 -8.15
C GLY A 202 -8.09 -22.46 -8.96
N LEU A 203 -8.08 -22.37 -10.29
CA LEU A 203 -7.44 -23.37 -11.14
C LEU A 203 -5.93 -23.43 -10.96
N LYS A 204 -5.26 -22.26 -10.91
CA LYS A 204 -3.81 -22.19 -10.62
C LYS A 204 -3.48 -22.83 -9.28
N LYS A 205 -4.28 -22.58 -8.25
CA LYS A 205 -4.11 -23.19 -6.92
C LYS A 205 -4.24 -24.72 -6.94
N LEU A 206 -4.99 -25.26 -7.89
CA LEU A 206 -5.14 -26.70 -8.13
C LEU A 206 -4.14 -27.26 -9.16
N ASN A 207 -3.13 -26.48 -9.53
CA ASN A 207 -2.17 -26.77 -10.60
C ASN A 207 -2.81 -27.18 -11.95
N LYS A 208 -3.90 -26.49 -12.31
CA LYS A 208 -4.56 -26.70 -13.61
C LYS A 208 -4.22 -25.55 -14.54
N GLU A 209 -4.07 -25.88 -15.83
CA GLU A 209 -3.90 -24.87 -16.88
C GLU A 209 -5.12 -23.95 -16.94
N VAL A 210 -4.88 -22.66 -17.02
CA VAL A 210 -5.92 -21.63 -16.97
C VAL A 210 -6.91 -21.77 -18.12
N ASP A 211 -6.45 -22.19 -19.31
CA ASP A 211 -7.28 -22.39 -20.51
C ASP A 211 -8.37 -23.46 -20.31
N GLN A 212 -8.19 -24.38 -19.36
CA GLN A 212 -9.20 -25.38 -19.02
C GLN A 212 -10.48 -24.76 -18.45
N ILE A 213 -10.44 -23.51 -17.98
CA ILE A 213 -11.63 -22.81 -17.50
C ILE A 213 -12.71 -22.71 -18.58
N THR A 214 -12.32 -22.60 -19.86
CA THR A 214 -13.24 -22.49 -21.00
C THR A 214 -14.14 -23.72 -21.16
N ARG A 215 -13.73 -24.87 -20.61
CA ARG A 215 -14.49 -26.13 -20.59
C ARG A 215 -15.36 -26.29 -19.35
N SER A 216 -15.28 -25.35 -18.40
CA SER A 216 -16.02 -25.43 -17.15
C SER A 216 -17.46 -24.96 -17.30
N THR A 217 -18.37 -25.62 -16.58
CA THR A 217 -19.79 -25.21 -16.50
C THR A 217 -19.94 -23.80 -15.94
N PHE A 218 -19.07 -23.39 -15.02
CA PHE A 218 -19.03 -22.04 -14.47
C PHE A 218 -18.72 -21.00 -15.55
N TYR A 219 -17.67 -21.22 -16.36
CA TYR A 219 -17.32 -20.32 -17.45
C TYR A 219 -18.45 -20.22 -18.49
N SER A 220 -19.03 -21.36 -18.91
CA SER A 220 -20.15 -21.35 -19.85
C SER A 220 -21.33 -20.55 -19.32
N PHE A 221 -21.67 -20.74 -18.03
CA PHE A 221 -22.73 -19.97 -17.37
C PHE A 221 -22.42 -18.46 -17.35
N VAL A 222 -21.26 -18.07 -16.83
CA VAL A 222 -20.85 -16.67 -16.71
C VAL A 222 -20.75 -16.00 -18.09
N ASN A 223 -20.26 -16.72 -19.10
CA ASN A 223 -20.15 -16.22 -20.47
C ASN A 223 -21.53 -16.06 -21.14
N ASN A 224 -22.48 -16.97 -20.89
CA ASN A 224 -23.86 -16.85 -21.39
C ASN A 224 -24.58 -15.65 -20.77
N GLU A 225 -24.32 -15.35 -19.50
CA GLU A 225 -24.91 -14.24 -18.75
C GLU A 225 -24.09 -12.94 -18.82
N LYS A 226 -23.06 -12.87 -19.70
CA LYS A 226 -22.10 -11.75 -19.79
C LYS A 226 -22.77 -10.38 -19.82
N THR A 227 -23.80 -10.20 -20.64
CA THR A 227 -24.49 -8.91 -20.80
C THR A 227 -25.20 -8.50 -19.50
N ALA A 228 -25.80 -9.46 -18.79
CA ALA A 228 -26.46 -9.21 -17.50
C ALA A 228 -25.47 -8.90 -16.38
N ILE A 229 -24.29 -9.53 -16.41
CA ILE A 229 -23.19 -9.33 -15.45
C ILE A 229 -22.54 -7.96 -15.65
N ASN A 230 -22.25 -7.58 -16.90
CA ASN A 230 -21.57 -6.32 -17.21
C ASN A 230 -22.47 -5.07 -17.10
N SER A 231 -23.80 -5.25 -17.02
CA SER A 231 -24.75 -4.13 -16.84
C SER A 231 -25.00 -3.76 -15.37
N LYS A 232 -24.47 -4.55 -14.43
CA LYS A 232 -24.62 -4.37 -12.97
C LYS A 232 -23.37 -3.75 -12.36
N THR A 233 -23.44 -3.34 -11.09
CA THR A 233 -22.21 -3.15 -10.30
C THR A 233 -21.54 -4.50 -10.07
N LEU A 234 -20.25 -4.51 -9.71
CA LEU A 234 -19.56 -5.79 -9.45
C LEU A 234 -20.21 -6.54 -8.28
N PHE A 235 -20.62 -5.84 -7.23
CA PHE A 235 -21.29 -6.44 -6.07
C PHE A 235 -22.59 -7.12 -6.47
N GLU A 236 -23.46 -6.39 -7.18
CA GLU A 236 -24.72 -6.92 -7.72
C GLU A 236 -24.49 -8.08 -8.69
N ALA A 237 -23.45 -8.02 -9.53
CA ALA A 237 -23.12 -9.09 -10.47
C ALA A 237 -22.71 -10.38 -9.75
N ILE A 238 -21.94 -10.27 -8.66
CA ILE A 238 -21.54 -11.44 -7.85
C ILE A 238 -22.75 -12.03 -7.13
N ASN A 239 -23.64 -11.20 -6.58
CA ASN A 239 -24.87 -11.69 -5.95
C ASN A 239 -25.79 -12.37 -6.98
N PHE A 240 -25.97 -11.76 -8.17
CA PHE A 240 -26.72 -12.36 -9.26
C PHE A 240 -26.19 -13.75 -9.65
N ILE A 241 -24.87 -13.93 -9.69
CA ILE A 241 -24.24 -15.23 -9.97
C ILE A 241 -24.57 -16.23 -8.85
N LYS A 242 -24.40 -15.82 -7.59
CA LYS A 242 -24.70 -16.67 -6.43
C LYS A 242 -26.16 -17.14 -6.47
N ASP A 243 -27.09 -16.20 -6.64
CA ASP A 243 -28.53 -16.48 -6.69
C ASP A 243 -28.88 -17.43 -7.84
N LYS A 244 -28.38 -17.16 -9.06
CA LYS A 244 -28.67 -18.02 -10.22
C LYS A 244 -28.08 -19.42 -10.11
N ILE A 245 -26.91 -19.57 -9.51
CA ILE A 245 -26.25 -20.87 -9.34
C ILE A 245 -27.03 -21.74 -8.34
N GLU A 246 -27.74 -21.15 -7.37
CA GLU A 246 -28.57 -21.91 -6.43
C GLU A 246 -29.68 -22.73 -7.08
N PHE A 247 -30.12 -22.35 -8.29
CA PHE A 247 -31.15 -23.07 -9.04
C PHE A 247 -30.63 -24.31 -9.79
N SER A 248 -29.34 -24.66 -9.68
CA SER A 248 -28.73 -25.84 -10.29
C SER A 248 -27.79 -26.56 -9.31
N GLU A 249 -28.17 -27.75 -8.83
CA GLU A 249 -27.38 -28.51 -7.84
C GLU A 249 -25.94 -28.78 -8.29
N ASP A 250 -25.75 -29.18 -9.56
CA ASP A 250 -24.42 -29.45 -10.13
C ASP A 250 -23.55 -28.19 -10.25
N ALA A 251 -24.17 -27.04 -10.56
CA ALA A 251 -23.45 -25.77 -10.64
C ALA A 251 -23.10 -25.25 -9.25
N LYS A 252 -24.00 -25.42 -8.28
CA LYS A 252 -23.81 -25.03 -6.87
C LYS A 252 -22.64 -25.77 -6.25
N SER A 253 -22.62 -27.10 -6.33
CA SER A 253 -21.52 -27.91 -5.79
C SER A 253 -20.15 -27.49 -6.33
N LYS A 254 -20.03 -27.25 -7.64
CA LYS A 254 -18.77 -26.79 -8.25
C LYS A 254 -18.38 -25.37 -7.85
N PHE A 255 -19.35 -24.49 -7.66
CA PHE A 255 -19.09 -23.13 -7.19
C PHE A 255 -18.67 -23.12 -5.71
N ASP A 256 -19.26 -23.98 -4.89
CA ASP A 256 -18.86 -24.20 -3.50
C ASP A 256 -17.43 -24.77 -3.42
N ASP A 257 -17.06 -25.70 -4.32
CA ASP A 257 -15.68 -26.17 -4.44
C ASP A 257 -14.70 -25.06 -4.81
N LEU A 258 -15.07 -24.18 -5.75
CA LEU A 258 -14.26 -23.04 -6.13
C LEU A 258 -14.08 -22.07 -4.95
N THR A 259 -15.16 -21.68 -4.28
CA THR A 259 -15.11 -20.75 -3.14
C THR A 259 -14.30 -21.35 -1.98
N ARG A 260 -14.45 -22.65 -1.70
CA ARG A 260 -13.63 -23.38 -0.72
C ARG A 260 -12.15 -23.36 -1.09
N THR A 261 -11.82 -23.64 -2.35
CA THR A 261 -10.43 -23.58 -2.85
C THR A 261 -9.84 -22.18 -2.67
N LEU A 262 -10.59 -21.15 -3.05
CA LEU A 262 -10.13 -19.77 -2.96
C LEU A 262 -9.94 -19.30 -1.51
N SER A 263 -10.81 -19.74 -0.61
CA SER A 263 -10.76 -19.40 0.81
C SER A 263 -9.67 -20.14 1.59
N GLU A 264 -8.92 -21.07 0.98
CA GLU A 264 -8.00 -21.98 1.68
C GLU A 264 -8.70 -22.70 2.86
N ASN A 265 -9.87 -23.28 2.60
CA ASN A 265 -10.71 -23.92 3.63
C ASN A 265 -11.16 -22.95 4.74
N GLY A 266 -11.57 -21.73 4.37
CA GLY A 266 -12.15 -20.75 5.29
C GLY A 266 -11.14 -19.82 5.96
N LYS A 267 -9.87 -19.81 5.54
CA LYS A 267 -8.88 -18.83 5.98
C LYS A 267 -9.23 -17.40 5.52
N TYR A 268 -9.75 -17.28 4.29
CA TYR A 268 -10.20 -15.99 3.75
C TYR A 268 -11.72 -15.99 3.55
N ASP A 269 -12.43 -15.32 4.45
CA ASP A 269 -13.86 -15.09 4.31
C ASP A 269 -14.17 -14.35 3.00
N ASN A 270 -15.24 -14.78 2.33
CA ASN A 270 -15.71 -14.21 1.07
C ASN A 270 -14.61 -14.09 -0.01
N ALA A 271 -13.64 -15.02 -0.05
CA ALA A 271 -12.48 -14.96 -0.96
C ALA A 271 -12.82 -14.65 -2.42
N PHE A 272 -13.92 -15.22 -2.94
CA PHE A 272 -14.36 -14.95 -4.30
C PHE A 272 -14.76 -13.48 -4.54
N LEU A 273 -15.44 -12.87 -3.57
CA LEU A 273 -15.78 -11.44 -3.58
C LEU A 273 -14.52 -10.59 -3.48
N LEU A 274 -13.68 -10.88 -2.48
CA LEU A 274 -12.40 -10.21 -2.21
C LEU A 274 -11.51 -10.16 -3.45
N PHE A 275 -11.28 -11.31 -4.10
CA PHE A 275 -10.39 -11.40 -5.26
C PHE A 275 -10.98 -10.77 -6.51
N SER A 276 -12.30 -10.88 -6.71
CA SER A 276 -12.97 -10.22 -7.83
C SER A 276 -12.87 -8.70 -7.70
N PHE A 277 -13.12 -8.15 -6.50
CA PHE A 277 -12.98 -6.72 -6.25
C PHE A 277 -11.53 -6.26 -6.39
N PHE A 278 -10.55 -7.04 -5.93
CA PHE A 278 -9.15 -6.71 -6.14
C PHE A 278 -8.81 -6.53 -7.63
N TYR A 279 -9.17 -7.48 -8.49
CA TYR A 279 -8.89 -7.34 -9.94
C TYR A 279 -9.66 -6.20 -10.59
N TYR A 280 -10.94 -6.05 -10.25
CA TYR A 280 -11.80 -5.02 -10.82
C TYR A 280 -11.30 -3.62 -10.48
N LEU A 281 -11.13 -3.32 -9.18
CA LEU A 281 -10.67 -2.01 -8.72
C LEU A 281 -9.26 -1.72 -9.20
N LYS A 282 -8.37 -2.74 -9.23
CA LYS A 282 -7.02 -2.58 -9.79
C LYS A 282 -7.09 -2.13 -11.24
N LYS A 283 -7.89 -2.81 -12.08
CA LYS A 283 -8.04 -2.48 -13.50
C LYS A 283 -8.65 -1.08 -13.69
N GLU A 284 -9.66 -0.72 -12.91
CA GLU A 284 -10.30 0.60 -13.01
C GLU A 284 -9.32 1.72 -12.64
N ILE A 285 -8.51 1.54 -11.59
CA ILE A 285 -7.48 2.52 -11.21
C ILE A 285 -6.39 2.63 -12.28
N GLU A 286 -5.92 1.50 -12.84
CA GLU A 286 -4.90 1.48 -13.90
C GLU A 286 -5.38 2.18 -15.18
N LYS A 287 -6.64 1.94 -15.61
CA LYS A 287 -7.25 2.63 -16.77
C LYS A 287 -7.38 4.14 -16.57
N ASN A 288 -7.60 4.57 -15.33
CA ASN A 288 -7.82 5.98 -14.98
C ASN A 288 -6.52 6.66 -14.49
N ASN A 289 -5.36 6.27 -15.02
CA ASN A 289 -4.07 6.87 -14.70
C ASN A 289 -3.74 6.90 -13.19
N TYR A 290 -4.09 5.84 -12.48
CA TYR A 290 -3.90 5.69 -11.03
C TYR A 290 -4.70 6.71 -10.18
N ASP A 291 -5.83 7.21 -10.70
CA ASP A 291 -6.79 8.01 -9.94
C ASP A 291 -7.69 7.11 -9.08
N ILE A 292 -7.58 7.24 -7.76
CA ILE A 292 -8.36 6.44 -6.81
C ILE A 292 -9.80 6.93 -6.64
N SER A 293 -10.12 8.13 -7.14
CA SER A 293 -11.49 8.61 -7.15
C SER A 293 -12.36 7.92 -8.21
N ALA A 294 -11.73 7.32 -9.24
CA ALA A 294 -12.43 6.66 -10.33
C ALA A 294 -13.36 5.52 -9.85
N PRO A 295 -12.90 4.55 -9.03
CA PRO A 295 -13.77 3.48 -8.54
C PRO A 295 -14.43 3.81 -7.18
N LYS A 296 -14.54 5.09 -6.81
CA LYS A 296 -15.08 5.51 -5.50
C LYS A 296 -16.45 4.90 -5.21
N LYS A 297 -17.34 4.88 -6.20
CA LYS A 297 -18.71 4.37 -6.05
C LYS A 297 -18.69 2.88 -5.66
N ASP A 298 -17.86 2.09 -6.32
CA ASP A 298 -17.76 0.64 -6.10
C ASP A 298 -17.08 0.31 -4.76
N ILE A 299 -16.13 1.15 -4.32
CA ILE A 299 -15.53 1.04 -2.98
C ILE A 299 -16.56 1.34 -1.89
N LEU A 300 -17.37 2.40 -2.05
CA LEU A 300 -18.40 2.76 -1.07
C LEU A 300 -19.52 1.70 -1.01
N GLU A 301 -19.90 1.15 -2.16
CA GLU A 301 -20.84 0.02 -2.22
C GLU A 301 -20.29 -1.21 -1.50
N LEU A 302 -19.03 -1.60 -1.76
CA LEU A 302 -18.40 -2.71 -1.05
C LEU A 302 -18.29 -2.43 0.45
N LYS A 303 -17.88 -1.21 0.85
CA LYS A 303 -17.80 -0.81 2.26
C LYS A 303 -19.14 -0.98 2.99
N GLN A 304 -20.24 -0.60 2.37
CA GLN A 304 -21.56 -0.70 2.99
C GLN A 304 -22.03 -2.15 3.16
N ASN A 305 -21.69 -3.03 2.23
CA ASN A 305 -22.15 -4.41 2.24
C ASN A 305 -21.19 -5.38 2.95
N ASP A 306 -19.87 -5.15 2.85
CA ASP A 306 -18.81 -5.96 3.46
C ASP A 306 -17.56 -5.09 3.72
N SER A 307 -17.54 -4.42 4.88
CA SER A 307 -16.45 -3.50 5.23
C SER A 307 -15.10 -4.20 5.42
N ASP A 308 -15.10 -5.47 5.83
CA ASP A 308 -13.87 -6.25 6.01
C ASP A 308 -13.26 -6.61 4.65
N ALA A 309 -14.08 -7.06 3.69
CA ALA A 309 -13.62 -7.23 2.31
C ALA A 309 -13.12 -5.90 1.73
N ALA A 310 -13.83 -4.78 1.93
CA ALA A 310 -13.38 -3.47 1.47
C ALA A 310 -12.00 -3.09 2.04
N SER A 311 -11.81 -3.28 3.34
CA SER A 311 -10.52 -3.06 4.03
C SER A 311 -9.40 -3.89 3.41
N LYS A 312 -9.61 -5.20 3.24
CA LYS A 312 -8.62 -6.12 2.65
C LYS A 312 -8.30 -5.74 1.21
N VAL A 313 -9.30 -5.43 0.38
CA VAL A 313 -9.07 -5.01 -1.01
C VAL A 313 -8.25 -3.73 -1.08
N LEU A 314 -8.61 -2.69 -0.31
CA LEU A 314 -7.87 -1.43 -0.30
C LEU A 314 -6.44 -1.62 0.21
N PHE A 315 -6.24 -2.48 1.21
CA PHE A 315 -4.90 -2.84 1.66
C PHE A 315 -4.08 -3.46 0.52
N MET A 316 -4.65 -4.45 -0.18
CA MET A 316 -3.99 -5.15 -1.30
C MET A 316 -3.65 -4.19 -2.44
N LEU A 317 -4.55 -3.28 -2.79
CA LEU A 317 -4.32 -2.25 -3.82
C LEU A 317 -3.19 -1.31 -3.42
N GLY A 318 -3.22 -0.77 -2.19
CA GLY A 318 -2.19 0.15 -1.71
C GLY A 318 -0.82 -0.50 -1.67
N TYR A 319 -0.76 -1.78 -1.30
CA TYR A 319 0.47 -2.55 -1.22
C TYR A 319 1.00 -2.90 -2.62
N THR A 320 0.14 -3.29 -3.56
CA THR A 320 0.54 -3.67 -4.92
C THR A 320 0.90 -2.47 -5.80
N PHE A 321 0.13 -1.38 -5.73
CA PHE A 321 0.47 -0.16 -6.45
C PHE A 321 1.73 0.49 -5.91
N SER A 322 2.01 0.40 -4.61
CA SER A 322 3.29 0.86 -4.09
C SER A 322 4.45 -0.01 -4.55
N ILE A 323 4.30 -1.31 -4.86
CA ILE A 323 5.36 -2.07 -5.55
C ILE A 323 5.65 -1.47 -6.94
N GLN A 324 4.60 -1.27 -7.73
CA GLN A 324 4.73 -0.73 -9.09
C GLN A 324 5.24 0.72 -9.10
N THR A 325 4.84 1.51 -8.10
CA THR A 325 5.16 2.93 -7.98
C THR A 325 6.49 3.15 -7.27
N ILE A 326 6.88 2.40 -6.24
CA ILE A 326 8.22 2.51 -5.61
C ILE A 326 9.30 2.17 -6.64
N SER A 327 9.10 1.13 -7.46
CA SER A 327 10.00 0.83 -8.57
C SER A 327 10.13 1.96 -9.59
N LYS A 328 9.08 2.79 -9.76
CA LYS A 328 9.08 3.97 -10.65
C LYS A 328 9.50 5.27 -9.94
N SER A 329 9.21 5.44 -8.65
CA SER A 329 9.34 6.68 -7.88
C SER A 329 10.76 6.89 -7.37
N ILE A 330 11.50 5.81 -7.08
CA ILE A 330 12.95 5.86 -6.81
C ILE A 330 13.69 6.49 -8.01
N GLN A 331 13.14 6.39 -9.22
CA GLN A 331 13.73 6.99 -10.43
C GLN A 331 13.08 8.33 -10.85
N SER A 332 11.94 8.76 -10.30
CA SER A 332 11.18 9.87 -10.92
C SER A 332 10.44 10.86 -10.01
N PHE A 333 10.32 10.68 -8.68
CA PHE A 333 9.49 11.60 -7.89
C PHE A 333 9.92 11.80 -6.42
N SER A 334 10.79 12.79 -6.16
CA SER A 334 10.92 13.44 -4.82
C SER A 334 9.76 14.38 -4.48
N LYS A 335 8.78 14.60 -5.38
CA LYS A 335 7.74 15.63 -5.18
C LYS A 335 6.30 15.24 -5.53
N SER A 336 5.99 14.00 -5.91
CA SER A 336 4.59 13.60 -6.17
C SER A 336 4.04 12.69 -5.09
N ALA A 337 2.78 12.92 -4.71
CA ALA A 337 2.05 12.00 -3.86
C ALA A 337 1.93 10.65 -4.56
N LEU A 338 2.27 9.56 -3.84
CA LEU A 338 2.19 8.15 -4.30
C LEU A 338 0.88 7.79 -5.00
N LEU A 339 -0.20 8.53 -4.72
CA LEU A 339 -1.50 8.43 -5.36
C LEU A 339 -2.06 9.85 -5.52
N LYS A 340 -2.60 10.16 -6.70
CA LYS A 340 -3.31 11.42 -6.92
C LYS A 340 -4.65 11.32 -6.21
N THR A 341 -4.84 12.19 -5.23
CA THR A 341 -6.12 12.37 -4.53
C THR A 341 -6.39 13.86 -4.55
N HIS A 342 -7.55 14.28 -5.07
CA HIS A 342 -8.05 15.59 -4.71
C HIS A 342 -8.37 15.54 -3.22
N LYS A 343 -7.72 16.39 -2.40
CA LYS A 343 -8.02 16.50 -0.98
C LYS A 343 -9.53 16.77 -0.86
N ASN A 344 -10.25 15.86 -0.19
CA ASN A 344 -11.70 15.80 0.02
C ASN A 344 -12.45 14.97 -1.03
N LEU A 345 -12.40 13.64 -0.86
CA LEU A 345 -13.40 12.74 -1.42
C LEU A 345 -14.68 12.88 -0.57
N ASP A 346 -15.77 13.28 -1.19
CA ASP A 346 -17.09 13.26 -0.56
C ASP A 346 -17.50 11.80 -0.24
N LEU A 347 -17.58 11.38 1.00
CA LEU A 347 -17.86 9.97 1.34
C LEU A 347 -19.36 9.64 1.38
N GLU A 348 -20.24 10.60 1.07
CA GLU A 348 -21.68 10.36 1.02
C GLU A 348 -22.03 9.49 -0.20
N TRP A 349 -22.58 8.30 0.06
CA TRP A 349 -23.12 7.40 -0.96
C TRP A 349 -24.58 7.12 -0.69
N ASN A 350 -25.41 7.36 -1.69
CA ASN A 350 -26.80 6.95 -1.69
C ASN A 350 -27.00 5.88 -2.77
N PRO A 351 -27.58 4.70 -2.43
CA PRO A 351 -27.85 3.66 -3.41
C PRO A 351 -28.77 4.21 -4.50
N LYS A 352 -28.43 3.95 -5.77
CA LYS A 352 -29.40 4.15 -6.86
C LYS A 352 -30.43 3.05 -6.74
N VAL A 353 -31.56 3.34 -6.11
CA VAL A 353 -32.74 2.47 -6.16
C VAL A 353 -33.17 2.40 -7.63
N MET A 354 -32.88 1.27 -8.30
CA MET A 354 -33.49 0.97 -9.58
C MET A 354 -34.81 0.26 -9.29
N ASP A 355 -35.93 0.94 -9.55
CA ASP A 355 -37.25 0.32 -9.52
C ASP A 355 -37.23 -0.91 -10.43
N HIS A 356 -37.25 -2.10 -9.83
CA HIS A 356 -37.57 -3.30 -10.55
C HIS A 356 -39.03 -3.16 -10.99
N GLN A 357 -39.25 -2.89 -12.28
CA GLN A 357 -40.52 -3.22 -12.90
C GLN A 357 -40.69 -4.73 -12.72
N VAL A 358 -41.46 -5.10 -11.70
CA VAL A 358 -42.01 -6.43 -11.52
C VAL A 358 -42.82 -6.69 -12.78
N PHE A 359 -42.27 -7.47 -13.71
CA PHE A 359 -43.05 -8.08 -14.77
C PHE A 359 -44.07 -8.98 -14.08
N GLY A 360 -45.30 -8.48 -13.99
CA GLY A 360 -46.42 -9.20 -13.41
C GLY A 360 -46.60 -10.55 -14.08
N GLU A 361 -46.90 -11.54 -13.26
CA GLU A 361 -47.26 -12.90 -13.64
C GLU A 361 -48.34 -12.92 -14.75
N PRO A 362 -48.28 -13.88 -15.69
CA PRO A 362 -49.29 -14.02 -16.71
C PRO A 362 -50.58 -14.52 -16.07
N LYS A 363 -51.59 -13.65 -15.95
CA LYS A 363 -52.95 -14.09 -15.63
C LYS A 363 -53.52 -14.86 -16.82
N THR A 364 -53.64 -16.16 -16.63
CA THR A 364 -54.55 -17.03 -17.37
C THR A 364 -56.00 -16.69 -17.00
N GLU A 365 -56.79 -16.25 -17.99
CA GLU A 365 -58.24 -16.40 -17.97
C GLU A 365 -58.75 -16.65 -19.40
N LYS A 366 -59.57 -17.70 -19.55
CA LYS A 366 -60.16 -18.16 -20.81
C LYS A 366 -61.59 -17.62 -20.95
N THR A 367 -61.98 -17.36 -22.22
CA THR A 367 -63.32 -17.54 -22.85
C THR A 367 -64.48 -16.67 -22.31
N ASN A 368 -65.24 -15.88 -23.09
CA ASN A 368 -66.05 -16.24 -24.27
C ASN A 368 -66.68 -15.01 -24.98
N THR A 369 -67.07 -15.28 -26.22
CA THR A 369 -67.82 -14.59 -27.30
C THR A 369 -69.09 -13.79 -26.92
N GLU A 370 -69.33 -12.62 -27.55
CA GLU A 370 -70.31 -12.39 -28.65
C GLU A 370 -70.47 -10.88 -29.05
N CYS A 371 -70.93 -10.70 -30.30
CA CYS A 371 -71.23 -9.54 -31.16
C CYS A 371 -71.82 -8.27 -30.49
N ASP A 372 -71.70 -7.04 -31.01
CA ASP A 372 -72.07 -6.58 -32.36
C ASP A 372 -71.51 -5.18 -32.70
N GLU A 373 -71.29 -5.01 -34.02
CA GLU A 373 -71.30 -3.83 -34.91
C GLU A 373 -71.08 -2.39 -34.38
N THR A 374 -70.08 -1.70 -34.94
CA THR A 374 -70.35 -0.59 -35.90
C THR A 374 -69.11 -0.14 -36.69
N ILE A 375 -69.23 -0.39 -37.99
CA ILE A 375 -68.58 0.13 -39.19
C ILE A 375 -68.13 1.61 -39.10
N LYS A 376 -66.89 1.88 -39.54
CA LYS A 376 -66.60 2.86 -40.62
C LYS A 376 -65.20 2.66 -41.21
N ASP A 377 -65.22 2.19 -42.46
CA ASP A 377 -64.16 2.20 -43.45
C ASP A 377 -63.59 3.61 -43.70
N ASP A 378 -62.28 3.71 -43.90
CA ASP A 378 -61.72 3.99 -45.23
C ASP A 378 -60.20 3.75 -45.28
N ASN A 379 -59.83 2.62 -45.89
CA ASN A 379 -58.96 2.51 -47.07
C ASN A 379 -57.58 3.23 -47.10
N LEU A 380 -56.48 2.46 -46.95
CA LEU A 380 -55.56 2.03 -48.04
C LEU A 380 -54.15 1.62 -47.51
N ILE A 381 -53.85 0.32 -47.58
CA ILE A 381 -52.51 -0.31 -47.77
C ILE A 381 -52.44 -0.63 -49.30
N PRO A 382 -51.31 -0.99 -49.96
CA PRO A 382 -49.96 -1.25 -49.46
C PRO A 382 -48.78 -0.82 -50.35
N ASN A 383 -47.54 -1.00 -49.87
CA ASN A 383 -46.57 -1.76 -50.67
C ASN A 383 -45.38 -2.29 -49.87
N GLN A 384 -45.15 -3.58 -50.09
CA GLN A 384 -44.02 -4.37 -49.60
C GLN A 384 -42.77 -4.18 -50.49
N SER A 385 -41.63 -4.41 -49.84
CA SER A 385 -40.39 -5.00 -50.36
C SER A 385 -39.51 -4.20 -51.32
N SER A 386 -38.28 -3.96 -50.88
CA SER A 386 -37.09 -4.46 -51.57
C SER A 386 -35.88 -4.48 -50.64
N ASN A 387 -35.29 -5.66 -50.46
CA ASN A 387 -33.95 -5.86 -49.92
C ASN A 387 -32.92 -4.97 -50.63
N LYS A 388 -32.04 -4.31 -49.87
CA LYS A 388 -30.68 -3.99 -50.29
C LYS A 388 -29.72 -4.02 -49.09
N ILE A 389 -28.78 -4.96 -49.18
CA ILE A 389 -27.54 -5.07 -48.43
C ILE A 389 -26.57 -4.02 -48.97
N GLU A 390 -25.95 -3.23 -48.11
CA GLU A 390 -24.74 -2.42 -48.33
C GLU A 390 -24.46 -1.67 -47.01
N LYS A 391 -23.25 -1.46 -46.49
CA LYS A 391 -21.90 -2.06 -46.55
C LYS A 391 -21.14 -1.29 -45.46
N GLU A 392 -20.15 -1.92 -44.84
CA GLU A 392 -19.21 -1.26 -43.91
C GLU A 392 -18.54 -0.05 -44.57
N GLU A 393 -18.51 1.10 -43.89
CA GLU A 393 -17.56 2.17 -44.17
C GLU A 393 -16.47 2.18 -43.09
N THR A 394 -15.29 1.72 -43.51
CA THR A 394 -14.01 1.89 -42.83
C THR A 394 -13.56 3.35 -42.92
N MET A 395 -13.29 3.98 -41.77
CA MET A 395 -12.65 5.30 -41.71
C MET A 395 -11.14 5.16 -41.99
N ASP A 396 -10.70 5.64 -43.16
CA ASP A 396 -9.29 5.85 -43.50
C ASP A 396 -8.71 7.05 -42.74
N ILE A 397 -7.76 6.81 -41.84
CA ILE A 397 -6.91 7.86 -41.25
C ILE A 397 -5.64 7.99 -42.10
N LYS A 398 -5.51 9.14 -42.80
CA LYS A 398 -4.30 9.51 -43.55
C LYS A 398 -3.12 9.78 -42.60
N LEU A 399 -2.16 8.86 -42.58
CA LEU A 399 -0.78 9.10 -42.14
C LEU A 399 -0.05 9.91 -43.21
N SER A 400 0.37 11.13 -42.87
CA SER A 400 1.37 11.87 -43.65
C SER A 400 2.67 11.92 -42.87
N VAL A 401 3.69 11.26 -43.43
CA VAL A 401 5.08 11.26 -43.01
C VAL A 401 5.83 12.06 -44.06
N GLU A 402 6.36 13.23 -43.70
CA GLU A 402 7.43 13.88 -44.47
C GLU A 402 8.77 13.39 -43.93
N LYS A 403 9.51 12.70 -44.81
CA LYS A 403 10.93 12.39 -44.66
C LYS A 403 11.69 13.41 -45.48
N ASP A 404 12.67 14.05 -44.88
CA ASP A 404 13.88 14.44 -45.60
C ASP A 404 15.13 14.05 -44.79
N LYS A 405 16.16 13.65 -45.52
CA LYS A 405 17.33 12.87 -45.11
C LYS A 405 18.55 13.75 -44.79
N TYR A 406 19.32 13.27 -43.81
CA TYR A 406 20.80 13.22 -43.67
C TYR A 406 21.67 14.47 -43.94
N ASP A 407 22.51 14.84 -42.96
CA ASP A 407 23.94 14.48 -42.97
C ASP A 407 24.66 14.75 -41.63
N GLU A 408 25.64 13.89 -41.33
CA GLU A 408 26.57 13.97 -40.20
C GLU A 408 27.59 15.11 -40.34
N LYS A 409 27.99 15.71 -39.20
CA LYS A 409 29.41 15.92 -38.81
C LYS A 409 29.55 16.53 -37.42
N THR A 410 30.37 15.87 -36.62
CA THR A 410 31.04 16.35 -35.40
C THR A 410 31.84 17.64 -35.65
N ILE A 411 31.89 18.55 -34.66
CA ILE A 411 33.06 19.33 -34.21
C ILE A 411 32.73 20.03 -32.87
N VAL A 412 33.74 20.07 -32.00
CA VAL A 412 33.81 20.63 -30.64
C VAL A 412 34.20 22.12 -30.69
N GLU A 413 34.01 22.82 -29.57
CA GLU A 413 34.50 24.16 -29.19
C GLU A 413 33.61 25.35 -29.60
N SER A 414 33.56 26.48 -28.89
CA SER A 414 33.67 26.90 -27.48
C SER A 414 33.34 28.41 -27.48
N LYS A 415 32.95 28.94 -26.30
CA LYS A 415 33.03 30.35 -25.86
C LYS A 415 31.95 31.39 -26.24
N GLU A 416 31.37 31.88 -25.13
CA GLU A 416 31.27 33.28 -24.68
C GLU A 416 30.20 34.23 -25.24
N ASN A 417 29.31 34.60 -24.30
CA ASN A 417 28.86 35.95 -23.93
C ASN A 417 28.33 36.89 -25.02
N ASN A 418 27.08 37.34 -24.82
CA ASN A 418 26.80 38.77 -24.75
C ASN A 418 25.58 39.10 -23.84
N LYS A 419 25.83 40.12 -23.01
CA LYS A 419 24.91 41.09 -22.35
C LYS A 419 23.68 41.44 -23.20
N ALA A 420 22.55 41.95 -22.71
CA ALA A 420 21.97 42.28 -21.40
C ALA A 420 20.56 42.80 -21.73
N GLU A 421 19.56 42.68 -20.84
CA GLU A 421 18.59 43.76 -20.66
C GLU A 421 17.76 43.58 -19.39
N SER A 422 17.97 44.53 -18.49
CA SER A 422 17.16 44.81 -17.31
C SER A 422 15.89 45.55 -17.75
N ALA A 423 14.73 44.97 -17.50
CA ALA A 423 13.46 45.68 -17.45
C ALA A 423 12.85 45.51 -16.06
N SER A 424 12.67 46.64 -15.39
CA SER A 424 12.19 46.82 -14.04
C SER A 424 10.67 46.95 -13.96
N LEU A 425 10.14 46.58 -12.79
CA LEU A 425 8.85 46.93 -12.13
C LEU A 425 7.66 45.98 -12.35
N PRO A 426 6.70 45.88 -11.39
CA PRO A 426 6.68 46.37 -10.00
C PRO A 426 6.47 45.27 -8.94
N LEU A 427 6.89 45.60 -7.71
CA LEU A 427 6.58 44.88 -6.47
C LEU A 427 5.07 45.00 -6.20
N GLU A 428 4.32 43.91 -6.34
CA GLU A 428 3.03 43.75 -5.65
C GLU A 428 3.25 42.88 -4.42
N LEU A 429 3.03 43.49 -3.25
CA LEU A 429 2.86 42.80 -1.98
C LEU A 429 1.73 41.77 -2.13
N PHE A 430 2.08 40.49 -2.22
CA PHE A 430 1.16 39.43 -1.87
C PHE A 430 1.46 38.99 -0.43
N THR A 431 0.59 39.43 0.46
CA THR A 431 0.40 38.84 1.79
C THR A 431 0.25 37.33 1.67
N GLU A 432 1.14 36.61 2.33
CA GLU A 432 1.03 35.16 2.53
C GLU A 432 -0.37 34.81 3.05
N PRO A 433 -1.09 33.87 2.41
CA PRO A 433 -2.16 33.16 3.10
C PRO A 433 -1.49 32.35 4.20
N LYS A 434 -1.87 32.62 5.45
CA LYS A 434 -1.61 31.73 6.58
C LYS A 434 -2.25 30.38 6.26
N ASP A 435 -1.46 29.46 5.72
CA ASP A 435 -1.81 28.05 5.76
C ASP A 435 -1.86 27.65 7.23
N ASN A 436 -3.07 27.34 7.69
CA ASN A 436 -3.27 26.62 8.93
C ASN A 436 -2.45 25.34 8.85
N GLU A 437 -1.32 25.33 9.57
CA GLU A 437 -0.74 24.12 10.10
C GLU A 437 -1.87 23.35 10.79
N ILE A 438 -2.37 22.32 10.11
CA ILE A 438 -3.14 21.28 10.75
C ILE A 438 -2.16 20.63 11.72
N ASP A 439 -2.38 20.90 13.01
CA ASP A 439 -1.85 20.17 14.16
C ASP A 439 -2.01 18.66 13.92
N ILE A 440 -1.01 18.04 13.30
CA ILE A 440 -0.78 16.59 13.37
C ILE A 440 0.18 16.36 14.55
N ALA A 441 -0.28 16.78 15.72
CA ALA A 441 0.38 16.55 17.00
C ALA A 441 -0.69 16.34 18.08
N LYS A 442 -1.63 15.42 17.81
CA LYS A 442 -2.53 14.79 18.80
C LYS A 442 -3.33 13.70 18.09
N GLU A 443 -2.77 12.50 18.10
CA GLU A 443 -3.40 11.16 17.98
C GLU A 443 -2.35 10.17 17.44
N GLN A 444 -1.23 10.09 18.15
CA GLN A 444 -0.50 8.85 18.28
C GLN A 444 -0.57 8.52 19.77
N GLU A 445 -1.51 7.66 20.17
CA GLU A 445 -1.29 6.83 21.35
C GLU A 445 -0.09 5.92 21.02
N ALA A 446 1.10 6.47 21.22
CA ALA A 446 2.32 5.73 21.24
C ALA A 446 2.23 4.78 22.44
N ASN A 447 2.13 3.49 22.16
CA ASN A 447 2.27 2.44 23.15
C ASN A 447 3.74 2.45 23.62
N TYR A 448 4.07 3.36 24.55
CA TYR A 448 5.38 3.47 25.18
C TYR A 448 5.59 2.23 26.08
N GLY A 449 6.26 1.22 25.54
CA GLY A 449 6.72 0.09 26.34
C GLY A 449 7.99 0.43 27.10
N PHE A 450 7.95 0.36 28.44
CA PHE A 450 9.14 0.50 29.28
C PHE A 450 9.79 -0.86 29.56
N THR A 451 11.11 -0.88 29.76
CA THR A 451 11.76 -2.11 30.22
C THR A 451 11.46 -2.38 31.70
N PHE A 452 11.51 -3.65 32.09
CA PHE A 452 11.31 -4.06 33.49
C PHE A 452 12.30 -3.41 34.48
N GLN A 453 13.49 -3.02 34.00
CA GLN A 453 14.48 -2.31 34.83
C GLN A 453 14.09 -0.84 35.06
N ASP A 454 13.52 -0.17 34.05
CA ASP A 454 13.10 1.22 34.15
C ASP A 454 11.87 1.36 35.06
N PHE A 455 10.93 0.42 34.95
CA PHE A 455 9.76 0.34 35.83
C PHE A 455 10.15 0.13 37.31
N LYS A 456 11.13 -0.74 37.57
CA LYS A 456 11.65 -0.98 38.94
C LYS A 456 12.34 0.21 39.55
N LYS A 457 13.04 1.03 38.75
CA LYS A 457 13.75 2.23 39.24
C LYS A 457 12.77 3.35 39.60
N ASN A 458 11.64 3.45 38.91
CA ASN A 458 10.67 4.53 39.07
C ASN A 458 9.61 4.29 40.18
N ILE A 459 9.40 3.04 40.61
CA ILE A 459 8.44 2.73 41.68
C ILE A 459 9.12 2.68 43.06
N GLY A 460 8.77 3.63 43.93
CA GLY A 460 9.21 3.68 45.32
C GLY A 460 8.34 2.83 46.26
N GLY A 461 8.98 2.00 47.10
CA GLY A 461 8.35 1.20 48.16
C GLY A 461 8.48 -0.31 47.94
N LYS A 462 9.33 -0.97 48.74
CA LYS A 462 9.71 -2.40 48.56
C LYS A 462 8.51 -3.35 48.54
N THR A 463 7.50 -3.13 49.38
CA THR A 463 6.33 -4.01 49.51
C THR A 463 5.36 -3.90 48.33
N PHE A 464 5.08 -2.68 47.87
CA PHE A 464 4.24 -2.44 46.69
C PHE A 464 4.94 -2.92 45.42
N LEU A 465 6.22 -2.58 45.26
CA LEU A 465 7.05 -3.01 44.13
C LEU A 465 7.07 -4.54 43.99
N ASN A 466 7.25 -5.27 45.10
CA ASN A 466 7.29 -6.73 45.06
C ASN A 466 5.94 -7.34 44.63
N LYS A 467 4.81 -6.77 45.09
CA LYS A 467 3.47 -7.24 44.71
C LYS A 467 3.21 -7.03 43.22
N ILE A 468 3.41 -5.83 42.71
CA ILE A 468 3.14 -5.52 41.30
C ILE A 468 4.09 -6.26 40.35
N VAL A 469 5.36 -6.42 40.72
CA VAL A 469 6.35 -7.22 39.96
C VAL A 469 5.97 -8.69 39.91
N ALA A 470 5.47 -9.26 41.01
CA ALA A 470 5.02 -10.65 41.04
C ALA A 470 3.81 -10.85 40.10
N THR A 471 2.84 -9.94 40.13
CA THR A 471 1.64 -9.98 39.27
C THR A 471 1.97 -9.76 37.78
N ILE A 472 2.93 -8.89 37.46
CA ILE A 472 3.40 -8.72 36.07
C ILE A 472 4.08 -10.00 35.57
N LYS A 473 4.93 -10.62 36.39
CA LYS A 473 5.63 -11.86 36.02
C LYS A 473 4.69 -13.06 35.86
N SER A 474 3.59 -13.12 36.61
CA SER A 474 2.61 -14.21 36.49
C SER A 474 1.74 -14.12 35.23
N LYS A 475 1.76 -13.00 34.49
CA LYS A 475 0.99 -12.81 33.25
C LYS A 475 1.73 -13.24 31.97
N GLU A 476 2.86 -13.96 32.09
CA GLU A 476 3.67 -14.50 30.97
C GLU A 476 3.74 -13.59 29.74
N THR A 477 4.13 -12.33 29.94
CA THR A 477 4.31 -11.39 28.82
C THR A 477 5.47 -11.84 27.95
N LYS A 478 5.19 -12.17 26.68
CA LYS A 478 6.15 -12.74 25.73
C LYS A 478 7.32 -11.82 25.32
N GLU A 479 7.33 -10.57 25.76
CA GLU A 479 8.44 -9.65 25.49
C GLU A 479 8.68 -8.83 26.76
N ASN A 480 9.92 -8.43 27.02
CA ASN A 480 10.32 -7.64 28.21
C ASN A 480 9.75 -6.20 28.24
N LEU A 481 8.64 -5.95 27.54
CA LEU A 481 7.94 -4.68 27.42
C LEU A 481 6.80 -4.60 28.44
N ILE A 482 6.81 -3.53 29.25
CA ILE A 482 5.70 -3.17 30.12
C ILE A 482 4.91 -2.05 29.44
N THR A 483 3.66 -2.33 29.06
CA THR A 483 2.72 -1.33 28.53
C THR A 483 1.84 -0.74 29.63
N GLN A 484 1.23 0.41 29.36
CA GLN A 484 0.33 1.09 30.31
C GLN A 484 -0.87 0.21 30.67
N ASP A 485 -1.50 -0.44 29.67
CA ASP A 485 -2.65 -1.33 29.87
C ASP A 485 -2.33 -2.53 30.77
N LEU A 486 -1.14 -3.11 30.60
CA LEU A 486 -0.67 -4.20 31.44
C LEU A 486 -0.53 -3.74 32.90
N VAL A 487 0.04 -2.56 33.13
CA VAL A 487 0.22 -1.99 34.48
C VAL A 487 -1.14 -1.67 35.10
N ILE A 488 -2.08 -1.08 34.36
CA ILE A 488 -3.45 -0.83 34.83
C ILE A 488 -4.14 -2.14 35.22
N SER A 489 -4.05 -3.18 34.37
CA SER A 489 -4.62 -4.49 34.65
C SER A 489 -4.04 -5.11 35.94
N CYS A 490 -2.72 -5.02 36.13
CA CYS A 490 -2.06 -5.54 37.33
C CYS A 490 -2.42 -4.73 38.59
N LEU A 491 -2.54 -3.40 38.48
CA LEU A 491 -2.95 -2.52 39.59
C LEU A 491 -4.39 -2.81 40.04
N LYS A 492 -5.30 -3.11 39.10
CA LYS A 492 -6.68 -3.51 39.43
C LYS A 492 -6.71 -4.84 40.18
N GLU A 493 -5.87 -5.79 39.77
CA GLU A 493 -5.80 -7.13 40.36
C GLU A 493 -5.27 -7.14 41.80
N ILE A 494 -4.33 -6.24 42.13
CA ILE A 494 -3.81 -6.10 43.49
C ILE A 494 -4.60 -5.10 44.36
N ASP A 495 -5.75 -4.61 43.88
CA ASP A 495 -6.56 -3.55 44.49
C ASP A 495 -5.73 -2.31 44.85
N GLU A 496 -4.91 -1.83 43.92
CA GLU A 496 -4.10 -0.61 44.06
C GLU A 496 -4.39 0.42 42.97
N TYR A 497 -5.37 0.20 42.09
CA TYR A 497 -5.72 1.12 40.98
C TYR A 497 -6.52 2.34 41.45
N GLU A 498 -7.75 2.13 41.96
CA GLU A 498 -8.66 3.21 42.34
C GLU A 498 -9.17 3.08 43.78
N THR A 499 -9.51 4.22 44.38
CA THR A 499 -10.22 4.33 45.65
C THR A 499 -11.72 4.09 45.45
N LYS A 500 -12.46 3.81 46.53
CA LYS A 500 -13.93 3.67 46.48
C LYS A 500 -14.65 4.92 45.94
N SER A 501 -13.99 6.07 45.93
CA SER A 501 -14.47 7.33 45.36
C SER A 501 -14.10 7.56 43.89
N GLY A 502 -13.53 6.56 43.20
CA GLY A 502 -13.16 6.65 41.78
C GLY A 502 -11.90 7.46 41.47
N LYS A 503 -11.12 7.84 42.49
CA LYS A 503 -9.81 8.51 42.31
C LYS A 503 -8.68 7.48 42.32
N LEU A 504 -7.66 7.67 41.49
CA LEU A 504 -6.46 6.82 41.50
C LEU A 504 -5.82 6.78 42.89
N LYS A 505 -5.38 5.60 43.32
CA LYS A 505 -4.59 5.46 44.55
C LYS A 505 -3.18 6.01 44.29
N LYS A 506 -2.54 6.57 45.33
CA LYS A 506 -1.18 7.17 45.24
C LYS A 506 -0.12 6.24 44.63
N ASN A 507 -0.28 4.93 44.80
CA ASN A 507 0.62 3.93 44.21
C ASN A 507 0.36 3.73 42.70
N ALA A 508 -0.90 3.78 42.26
CA ALA A 508 -1.26 3.79 40.85
C ALA A 508 -0.78 5.06 40.13
N GLU A 509 -0.99 6.23 40.74
CA GLU A 509 -0.48 7.50 40.20
C GLU A 509 1.04 7.42 39.95
N ARG A 510 1.80 6.88 40.91
CA ARG A 510 3.25 6.70 40.77
C ARG A 510 3.64 5.67 39.72
N ALA A 511 2.91 4.55 39.63
CA ALA A 511 3.20 3.49 38.68
C ALA A 511 2.85 3.88 37.24
N LEU A 512 1.84 4.76 37.06
CA LEU A 512 1.38 5.22 35.75
C LEU A 512 2.10 6.47 35.26
N LYS A 513 2.68 7.27 36.17
CA LYS A 513 3.51 8.45 35.84
C LYS A 513 4.68 8.14 34.91
N ILE A 514 5.12 6.89 34.81
CA ILE A 514 6.16 6.51 33.85
C ILE A 514 5.67 6.65 32.39
N PHE A 515 4.37 6.54 32.14
CA PHE A 515 3.74 6.64 30.82
C PHE A 515 3.21 8.06 30.50
N GLU A 516 3.34 9.00 31.43
CA GLU A 516 3.05 10.43 31.26
C GLU A 516 4.35 11.18 30.96
#